data_AF-A0A5J6WIH5-F1
#
_entry.id   AF-A0A5J6WIH5-F1
#
_cell.length_a   1.000
_cell.length_b   1.000
_cell.length_c   1.000
_cell.angle_alpha   90.00
_cell.angle_beta   90.00
_cell.angle_gamma   90.00
#
_symmetry.space_group_name_H-M   'P 1'
#
loop_
_entity.id
_entity.type
_entity.pdbx_description
1 polymer ?
#
loop_
_entity_poly.entity_id
_entity_poly.type
_entity_poly.pdbx_seq_one_letter_code
_entity_poly.pdbx_strand_id
1 'polypeptide(L)'
;MKGKIISYISAKKFGFICGDDGESYFLHVSSLLDKANESKLVKDVVVEFEPTETPKGLAAKQVHVPDVNFKKQLVAFFTAKSNQPRYGYVVARHTLSTRFFKDQNEGRSHIKQLAADIGCNAILNTNVEKVTFSEGGEDFTMHSFSGDFALVTEDVPCNIDTECAESVEIIEAKVTAVAGQFQRVNNTEIKAKAKQLRKSNPRLIAAGVVIVGALFALSTLSMS
;
A
#
# COMPACT_ATOMS: atom_id res chain seq x y z
N MET A 1 -26.90 -19.55 10.52
CA MET A 1 -26.66 -18.25 11.19
C MET A 1 -26.11 -17.26 10.17
N LYS A 2 -26.28 -15.96 10.41
CA LYS A 2 -25.65 -14.89 9.61
C LYS A 2 -24.60 -14.17 10.43
N GLY A 3 -23.66 -13.55 9.74
CA GLY A 3 -22.66 -12.69 10.34
C GLY A 3 -21.85 -11.95 9.29
N LYS A 4 -20.98 -11.06 9.77
CA LYS A 4 -20.18 -10.17 8.94
C LYS A 4 -18.69 -10.52 9.04
N ILE A 5 -18.00 -10.59 7.91
CA ILE A 5 -16.55 -10.79 7.91
C ILE A 5 -15.88 -9.55 8.51
N ILE A 6 -15.10 -9.74 9.58
CA ILE A 6 -14.35 -8.66 10.23
C ILE A 6 -12.89 -8.60 9.77
N SER A 7 -12.32 -9.75 9.39
CA SER A 7 -10.96 -9.83 8.86
C SER A 7 -10.77 -11.13 8.09
N TYR A 8 -9.92 -11.09 7.06
CA TYR A 8 -9.46 -12.26 6.35
C TYR A 8 -8.04 -12.04 5.84
N ILE A 9 -7.18 -13.04 5.99
CA ILE A 9 -5.78 -13.00 5.55
C ILE A 9 -5.59 -14.13 4.55
N SER A 10 -5.73 -13.83 3.24
CA SER A 10 -5.63 -14.84 2.18
C SER A 10 -4.30 -15.61 2.22
N ALA A 11 -3.18 -14.96 2.54
CA ALA A 11 -1.88 -15.62 2.69
C ALA A 11 -1.84 -16.73 3.76
N LYS A 12 -2.68 -16.60 4.80
CA LYS A 12 -2.81 -17.60 5.88
C LYS A 12 -4.08 -18.43 5.78
N LYS A 13 -4.93 -18.16 4.78
CA LYS A 13 -6.19 -18.86 4.50
C LYS A 13 -7.20 -18.87 5.66
N PHE A 14 -7.10 -17.92 6.59
CA PHE A 14 -8.04 -17.79 7.72
C PHE A 14 -8.47 -16.34 7.96
N GLY A 15 -9.57 -16.19 8.67
CA GLY A 15 -10.16 -14.93 9.10
C GLY A 15 -11.13 -15.11 10.25
N PHE A 16 -11.97 -14.11 10.47
CA PHE A 16 -13.00 -14.11 11.50
C PHE A 16 -14.30 -13.48 10.99
N ILE A 17 -15.41 -14.03 11.48
CA ILE A 17 -16.79 -13.54 11.26
C ILE A 17 -17.34 -13.11 12.61
N CYS A 18 -17.93 -11.91 12.69
CA CYS A 18 -18.79 -11.53 13.79
C CYS A 18 -20.20 -12.03 13.49
N GLY A 19 -20.70 -13.00 14.26
CA GLY A 19 -22.08 -13.46 14.14
C GLY A 19 -23.07 -12.36 14.51
N ASP A 20 -24.31 -12.50 14.06
CA ASP A 20 -25.41 -11.60 14.45
C ASP A 20 -25.75 -11.70 15.95
N ASP A 21 -25.27 -12.73 16.63
CA ASP A 21 -25.32 -12.90 18.08
C ASP A 21 -24.20 -12.15 18.84
N GLY A 22 -23.29 -11.50 18.12
CA GLY A 22 -22.16 -10.76 18.68
C GLY A 22 -20.92 -11.61 18.95
N GLU A 23 -20.96 -12.91 18.68
CA GLU A 23 -19.83 -13.82 18.91
C GLU A 23 -18.84 -13.82 17.73
N SER A 24 -17.57 -14.14 18.02
CA SER A 24 -16.51 -14.21 17.01
C SER A 24 -16.26 -15.65 16.58
N TYR A 25 -16.47 -15.92 15.29
CA TYR A 25 -16.29 -17.23 14.68
C TYR A 25 -15.02 -17.30 13.83
N PHE A 26 -14.19 -18.31 14.08
CA PHE A 26 -13.04 -18.61 13.23
C PHE A 26 -13.49 -19.08 11.84
N LEU A 27 -12.96 -18.42 10.80
CA LEU A 27 -13.21 -18.74 9.40
C LEU A 27 -11.93 -19.30 8.76
N HIS A 28 -12.04 -20.40 8.02
CA HIS A 28 -10.97 -20.95 7.19
C HIS A 28 -11.50 -21.22 5.79
N VAL A 29 -10.65 -21.12 4.75
CA VAL A 29 -11.05 -21.36 3.35
C VAL A 29 -11.68 -22.74 3.14
N SER A 30 -11.24 -23.74 3.91
CA SER A 30 -11.81 -25.10 3.85
C SER A 30 -13.23 -25.20 4.40
N SER A 31 -13.72 -24.19 5.12
CA SER A 31 -15.08 -24.14 5.65
C SER A 31 -16.07 -23.55 4.64
N LEU A 32 -15.61 -23.00 3.50
CA LEU A 32 -16.48 -22.51 2.44
C LEU A 32 -17.17 -23.67 1.72
N LEU A 33 -18.45 -23.50 1.41
CA LEU A 33 -19.19 -24.41 0.51
C LEU A 33 -18.59 -24.42 -0.89
N ASP A 34 -18.22 -23.23 -1.38
CA ASP A 34 -17.52 -23.05 -2.64
C ASP A 34 -16.20 -22.30 -2.41
N LYS A 35 -15.10 -23.00 -2.69
CA LYS A 35 -13.73 -22.47 -2.52
C LYS A 35 -13.40 -21.39 -3.54
N ALA A 36 -14.11 -21.32 -4.67
CA ALA A 36 -13.91 -20.26 -5.65
C ALA A 36 -14.28 -18.88 -5.09
N ASN A 37 -15.11 -18.83 -4.03
CA ASN A 37 -15.50 -17.59 -3.36
C ASN A 37 -14.46 -17.07 -2.36
N GLU A 38 -13.25 -17.62 -2.28
CA GLU A 38 -12.19 -17.10 -1.40
C GLU A 38 -11.91 -15.61 -1.66
N SER A 39 -11.93 -15.20 -2.93
CA SER A 39 -11.70 -13.79 -3.32
C SER A 39 -12.78 -12.84 -2.81
N LYS A 40 -13.97 -13.35 -2.47
CA LYS A 40 -15.10 -12.58 -1.93
C LYS A 40 -15.05 -12.48 -0.39
N LEU A 41 -14.05 -13.05 0.27
CA LEU A 41 -13.86 -12.94 1.73
C LEU A 41 -13.27 -11.58 2.12
N VAL A 42 -14.03 -10.55 1.83
CA VAL A 42 -13.68 -9.15 2.08
C VAL A 42 -14.35 -8.69 3.37
N LYS A 43 -13.72 -7.75 4.07
CA LYS A 43 -14.30 -7.12 5.26
C LYS A 43 -15.69 -6.57 4.91
N ASP A 44 -16.59 -6.66 5.87
CA ASP A 44 -17.96 -6.17 5.80
C ASP A 44 -18.92 -6.98 4.88
N VAL A 45 -18.45 -8.05 4.23
CA VAL A 45 -19.34 -9.00 3.53
C VAL A 45 -20.16 -9.78 4.55
N VAL A 46 -21.47 -9.86 4.30
CA VAL A 46 -22.40 -10.70 5.09
C VAL A 46 -22.38 -12.11 4.52
N VAL A 47 -22.22 -13.10 5.39
CA VAL A 47 -22.15 -14.52 5.04
C VAL A 47 -23.14 -15.33 5.87
N GLU A 48 -23.54 -16.49 5.35
CA GLU A 48 -24.33 -17.48 6.06
C GLU A 48 -23.45 -18.66 6.44
N PHE A 49 -23.57 -19.18 7.66
CA PHE A 49 -22.74 -20.27 8.16
C PHE A 49 -23.42 -21.07 9.28
N GLU A 50 -22.87 -22.24 9.57
CA GLU A 50 -23.20 -23.07 10.72
C GLU A 50 -22.17 -22.83 11.84
N PRO A 51 -22.59 -22.39 13.04
CA PRO A 51 -21.70 -22.27 14.18
C PRO A 51 -21.31 -23.66 14.69
N THR A 52 -20.04 -23.87 15.02
CA THR A 52 -19.54 -25.15 15.54
C THR A 52 -18.51 -24.89 16.64
N GLU A 53 -18.67 -25.58 17.77
CA GLU A 53 -17.65 -25.56 18.83
C GLU A 53 -16.43 -26.39 18.43
N THR A 54 -15.24 -25.84 18.67
CA THR A 54 -13.97 -26.54 18.48
C THR A 54 -13.10 -26.38 19.71
N PRO A 55 -12.05 -27.20 19.89
CA PRO A 55 -11.09 -27.00 20.98
C PRO A 55 -10.42 -25.61 20.99
N LYS A 56 -10.49 -24.87 19.87
CA LYS A 56 -9.93 -23.53 19.71
C LYS A 56 -10.98 -22.41 19.83
N GLY A 57 -12.20 -22.74 20.25
CA GLY A 57 -13.34 -21.82 20.33
C GLY A 57 -14.35 -22.02 19.19
N LEU A 58 -15.19 -21.01 18.99
CA LEU A 58 -16.26 -21.03 17.98
C LEU A 58 -15.68 -20.92 16.57
N ALA A 59 -16.18 -21.76 15.66
CA ALA A 59 -15.79 -21.78 14.25
C ALA A 59 -17.03 -21.75 13.35
N ALA A 60 -16.86 -21.17 12.17
CA ALA A 60 -17.85 -21.19 11.11
C ALA A 60 -17.60 -22.40 10.19
N LYS A 61 -18.67 -23.16 9.90
CA LYS A 61 -18.72 -24.28 8.96
C LYS A 61 -19.81 -24.04 7.90
N GLN A 62 -19.71 -24.78 6.79
CA GLN A 62 -20.65 -24.67 5.66
C GLN A 62 -20.92 -23.22 5.24
N VAL A 63 -19.84 -22.45 5.11
CA VAL A 63 -19.93 -21.00 4.89
C VAL A 63 -20.37 -20.74 3.46
N HIS A 64 -21.54 -20.14 3.31
CA HIS A 64 -22.09 -19.64 2.07
C HIS A 64 -21.78 -18.14 1.94
N VAL A 65 -21.08 -17.79 0.86
CA VAL A 65 -20.79 -16.40 0.50
C VAL A 65 -21.76 -16.01 -0.61
N PRO A 66 -22.64 -15.02 -0.40
CA PRO A 66 -23.57 -14.58 -1.43
C PRO A 66 -22.82 -13.93 -2.60
N ASP A 67 -23.53 -13.74 -3.72
CA ASP A 67 -23.00 -12.92 -4.79
C ASP A 67 -23.00 -11.44 -4.37
N VAL A 68 -21.84 -10.80 -4.48
CA VAL A 68 -21.61 -9.45 -3.97
C VAL A 68 -20.68 -8.72 -4.94
N ASN A 69 -21.06 -7.50 -5.27
CA ASN A 69 -20.22 -6.61 -6.05
C ASN A 69 -19.33 -5.79 -5.13
N PHE A 70 -18.20 -5.35 -5.65
CA PHE A 70 -17.22 -4.58 -4.90
C PHE A 70 -16.91 -3.27 -5.60
N LYS A 71 -16.90 -2.19 -4.84
CA LYS A 71 -16.30 -0.93 -5.28
C LYS A 71 -14.90 -0.80 -4.70
N LYS A 72 -14.03 -0.13 -5.44
CA LYS A 72 -12.68 0.20 -4.99
C LYS A 72 -12.69 1.52 -4.24
N GLN A 73 -12.08 1.52 -3.07
CA GLN A 73 -11.95 2.71 -2.24
C GLN A 73 -10.49 2.94 -1.85
N LEU A 74 -10.08 4.20 -1.76
CA LEU A 74 -8.76 4.55 -1.23
C LEU A 74 -8.73 4.33 0.28
N VAL A 75 -7.66 3.71 0.75
CA VAL A 75 -7.38 3.63 2.19
C VAL A 75 -6.86 4.97 2.72
N ALA A 76 -7.00 5.20 4.02
CA ALA A 76 -6.43 6.38 4.69
C ALA A 76 -4.90 6.42 4.57
N PHE A 77 -4.31 7.62 4.62
CA PHE A 77 -2.86 7.76 4.46
C PHE A 77 -2.07 7.01 5.54
N PHE A 78 -1.03 6.26 5.15
CA PHE A 78 -0.13 5.60 6.10
C PHE A 78 1.31 5.46 5.59
N THR A 79 2.23 5.17 6.52
CA THR A 79 3.62 4.84 6.20
C THR A 79 4.00 3.51 6.82
N ALA A 80 4.79 2.70 6.13
CA ALA A 80 5.24 1.40 6.63
C ALA A 80 6.72 1.14 6.29
N LYS A 81 7.42 0.48 7.21
CA LYS A 81 8.77 -0.05 6.95
C LYS A 81 8.76 -1.30 6.07
N SER A 82 7.63 -2.01 6.01
CA SER A 82 7.46 -3.19 5.14
C SER A 82 7.25 -2.78 3.69
N ASN A 83 7.65 -3.64 2.76
CA ASN A 83 7.42 -3.46 1.32
C ASN A 83 5.98 -3.80 0.87
N GLN A 84 5.16 -4.32 1.77
CA GLN A 84 3.74 -4.62 1.55
C GLN A 84 2.89 -3.93 2.63
N PRO A 85 1.69 -3.45 2.27
CA PRO A 85 0.75 -2.93 3.24
C PRO A 85 0.17 -4.07 4.09
N ARG A 86 -0.32 -3.73 5.30
CA ARG A 86 -0.99 -4.72 6.16
C ARG A 86 -2.40 -5.07 5.65
N TYR A 87 -3.05 -4.11 4.98
CA TYR A 87 -4.39 -4.22 4.44
C TYR A 87 -4.45 -3.48 3.09
N GLY A 88 -5.38 -3.88 2.24
CA GLY A 88 -5.57 -3.30 0.90
C GLY A 88 -4.57 -3.81 -0.15
N TYR A 89 -4.77 -3.33 -1.37
CA TYR A 89 -4.06 -3.70 -2.59
C TYR A 89 -3.35 -2.50 -3.19
N VAL A 90 -2.08 -2.69 -3.53
CA VAL A 90 -1.28 -1.66 -4.20
C VAL A 90 -1.63 -1.65 -5.69
N VAL A 91 -2.17 -0.53 -6.19
CA VAL A 91 -2.57 -0.36 -7.61
C VAL A 91 -1.60 0.51 -8.40
N ALA A 92 -0.77 1.31 -7.72
CA ALA A 92 0.37 2.02 -8.31
C ALA A 92 1.52 2.07 -7.31
N ARG A 93 2.77 2.04 -7.80
CA ARG A 93 3.97 2.10 -6.96
C ARG A 93 5.11 2.78 -7.69
N HIS A 94 5.76 3.73 -7.02
CA HIS A 94 6.98 4.37 -7.49
C HIS A 94 7.96 4.61 -6.35
N THR A 95 9.23 4.28 -6.55
CA THR A 95 10.28 4.54 -5.55
C THR A 95 10.84 5.94 -5.73
N LEU A 96 10.96 6.68 -4.63
CA LEU A 96 11.52 8.03 -4.62
C LEU A 96 12.42 8.22 -3.39
N SER A 97 13.47 9.03 -3.56
CA SER A 97 14.25 9.58 -2.44
C SER A 97 14.19 11.09 -2.45
N THR A 98 14.00 11.66 -1.27
CA THR A 98 14.07 13.10 -1.05
C THR A 98 15.49 13.64 -1.20
N ARG A 99 15.60 14.95 -1.36
CA ARG A 99 16.82 15.72 -1.09
C ARG A 99 17.25 15.59 0.38
N PHE A 100 18.43 16.09 0.72
CA PHE A 100 18.96 16.07 2.07
C PHE A 100 18.41 17.20 2.94
N PHE A 101 18.15 16.89 4.21
CA PHE A 101 17.68 17.82 5.24
C PHE A 101 18.59 17.78 6.47
N LYS A 102 18.88 18.93 7.07
CA LYS A 102 19.57 18.98 8.37
C LYS A 102 18.61 18.54 9.49
N ASP A 103 17.38 19.02 9.46
CA ASP A 103 16.33 18.64 10.41
C ASP A 103 15.54 17.41 9.94
N GLN A 104 15.39 16.42 10.82
CA GLN A 104 14.69 15.19 10.48
C GLN A 104 13.17 15.36 10.37
N ASN A 105 12.59 16.30 11.14
CA ASN A 105 11.15 16.52 11.12
C ASN A 105 10.73 17.22 9.83
N GLU A 106 11.56 18.15 9.32
CA GLU A 106 11.41 18.75 8.00
C GLU A 106 11.41 17.67 6.92
N GLY A 107 12.42 16.78 6.90
CA GLY A 107 12.50 15.71 5.90
C GLY A 107 11.35 14.69 5.99
N ARG A 108 10.89 14.35 7.20
CA ARG A 108 9.70 13.50 7.43
C ARG A 108 8.41 14.17 6.97
N SER A 109 8.29 15.48 7.12
CA SER A 109 7.13 16.23 6.64
C SER A 109 7.17 16.36 5.12
N HIS A 110 8.35 16.61 4.56
CA HIS A 110 8.59 16.72 3.13
C HIS A 110 8.24 15.42 2.39
N ILE A 111 8.72 14.25 2.84
CA ILE A 111 8.41 12.99 2.15
C ILE A 111 6.90 12.68 2.13
N LYS A 112 6.16 13.08 3.18
CA LYS A 112 4.69 12.99 3.20
C LYS A 112 4.04 13.96 2.24
N GLN A 113 4.55 15.19 2.15
CA GLN A 113 4.07 16.18 1.19
C GLN A 113 4.28 15.70 -0.25
N LEU A 114 5.44 15.14 -0.58
CA LEU A 114 5.68 14.57 -1.90
C LEU A 114 4.68 13.45 -2.24
N ALA A 115 4.27 12.65 -1.25
CA ALA A 115 3.29 11.60 -1.48
C ALA A 115 1.93 12.19 -1.82
N ALA A 116 1.52 13.23 -1.11
CA ALA A 116 0.32 14.00 -1.43
C ALA A 116 0.40 14.66 -2.81
N ASP A 117 1.54 15.28 -3.15
CA ASP A 117 1.76 15.96 -4.45
C ASP A 117 1.70 14.98 -5.64
N ILE A 118 2.17 13.74 -5.43
CA ILE A 118 2.09 12.67 -6.43
C ILE A 118 0.66 12.10 -6.50
N GLY A 119 -0.13 12.22 -5.44
CA GLY A 119 -1.45 11.60 -5.31
C GLY A 119 -1.43 10.19 -4.71
N CYS A 120 -0.33 9.81 -4.04
CA CYS A 120 -0.21 8.55 -3.31
C CYS A 120 -0.75 8.68 -1.89
N ASN A 121 -1.39 7.61 -1.40
CA ASN A 121 -1.91 7.50 -0.02
C ASN A 121 -1.06 6.57 0.86
N ALA A 122 0.09 6.09 0.38
CA ALA A 122 0.99 5.30 1.22
C ALA A 122 2.46 5.53 0.87
N ILE A 123 3.34 5.38 1.88
CA ILE A 123 4.79 5.26 1.69
C ILE A 123 5.24 3.96 2.34
N LEU A 124 5.55 2.97 1.53
CA LEU A 124 6.04 1.65 1.95
C LEU A 124 7.56 1.62 1.92
N ASN A 125 8.17 0.58 2.49
CA ASN A 125 9.62 0.36 2.44
C ASN A 125 10.45 1.59 2.86
N THR A 126 9.98 2.34 3.86
CA THR A 126 10.62 3.62 4.24
C THR A 126 12.03 3.43 4.76
N ASN A 127 12.98 4.23 4.26
CA ASN A 127 14.38 4.22 4.69
C ASN A 127 14.91 5.65 4.89
N VAL A 128 16.02 5.79 5.64
CA VAL A 128 16.71 7.05 5.88
C VAL A 128 18.20 6.86 5.62
N GLU A 129 18.68 7.54 4.60
CA GLU A 129 20.10 7.71 4.29
C GLU A 129 20.68 8.88 5.10
N LYS A 130 21.90 8.73 5.61
CA LYS A 130 22.64 9.78 6.32
C LYS A 130 23.95 10.05 5.60
N VAL A 131 24.24 11.32 5.34
CA VAL A 131 25.49 11.74 4.71
C VAL A 131 26.07 12.91 5.50
N THR A 132 27.38 12.89 5.74
CA THR A 132 28.10 14.01 6.36
C THR A 132 28.52 15.02 5.30
N PHE A 133 28.25 16.28 5.57
CA PHE A 133 28.59 17.43 4.76
C PHE A 133 29.56 18.31 5.53
N SER A 134 30.52 18.90 4.85
CA SER A 134 31.48 19.85 5.43
C SER A 134 31.27 21.23 4.82
N GLU A 135 31.02 22.25 5.63
CA GLU A 135 30.89 23.65 5.18
C GLU A 135 31.56 24.56 6.22
N GLY A 136 32.45 25.46 5.78
CA GLY A 136 33.13 26.38 6.70
C GLY A 136 34.09 25.71 7.70
N GLY A 137 34.51 24.46 7.45
CA GLY A 137 35.35 23.69 8.37
C GLY A 137 34.59 22.91 9.45
N GLU A 138 33.26 23.01 9.46
CA GLU A 138 32.40 22.23 10.36
C GLU A 138 31.70 21.10 9.59
N ASP A 139 31.63 19.94 10.23
CA ASP A 139 30.92 18.77 9.73
C ASP A 139 29.50 18.71 10.29
N PHE A 140 28.52 18.45 9.44
CA PHE A 140 27.13 18.24 9.83
C PHE A 140 26.52 17.07 9.07
N THR A 141 25.69 16.28 9.76
CA THR A 141 24.94 15.19 9.13
C THR A 141 23.66 15.73 8.51
N MET A 142 23.37 15.30 7.29
CA MET A 142 22.07 15.49 6.65
C MET A 142 21.39 14.15 6.37
N HIS A 143 20.07 14.18 6.30
CA HIS A 143 19.20 13.03 6.16
C HIS A 143 18.44 13.08 4.84
N SER A 144 18.45 12.00 4.07
CA SER A 144 17.61 11.79 2.90
C SER A 144 16.65 10.64 3.19
N PHE A 145 15.36 10.89 3.07
CA PHE A 145 14.31 9.90 3.27
C PHE A 145 13.92 9.27 1.93
N SER A 146 13.67 7.96 1.90
CA SER A 146 13.18 7.26 0.71
C SER A 146 12.07 6.27 1.06
N GLY A 147 11.35 5.84 0.03
CA GLY A 147 10.34 4.80 0.14
C GLY A 147 9.64 4.53 -1.18
N ASP A 148 8.74 3.56 -1.15
CA ASP A 148 7.84 3.20 -2.24
C ASP A 148 6.52 3.92 -2.06
N PHE A 149 6.33 4.96 -2.85
CA PHE A 149 5.12 5.78 -2.89
C PHE A 149 4.05 4.97 -3.61
N ALA A 150 2.97 4.67 -2.90
CA ALA A 150 1.97 3.73 -3.36
C ALA A 150 0.57 4.33 -3.32
N LEU A 151 -0.22 3.98 -4.33
CA LEU A 151 -1.67 4.12 -4.31
C LEU A 151 -2.25 2.78 -3.85
N VAL A 152 -2.94 2.79 -2.72
CA VAL A 152 -3.47 1.60 -2.05
C VAL A 152 -4.99 1.71 -1.98
N THR A 153 -5.67 0.64 -2.40
CA THR A 153 -7.13 0.54 -2.41
C THR A 153 -7.59 -0.62 -1.55
N GLU A 154 -8.84 -0.61 -1.13
CA GLU A 154 -9.53 -1.76 -0.59
C GLU A 154 -10.82 -1.99 -1.36
N ASP A 155 -11.27 -3.23 -1.39
CA ASP A 155 -12.57 -3.58 -1.94
C ASP A 155 -13.62 -3.42 -0.82
N VAL A 156 -14.73 -2.77 -1.15
CA VAL A 156 -15.84 -2.55 -0.22
C VAL A 156 -17.12 -3.10 -0.86
N PRO A 157 -17.92 -3.90 -0.12
CA PRO A 157 -19.19 -4.39 -0.62
C PRO A 157 -20.07 -3.26 -1.16
N CYS A 158 -20.64 -3.48 -2.34
CA CYS A 158 -21.33 -2.49 -3.14
C CYS A 158 -22.61 -3.12 -3.70
N ASN A 159 -23.74 -2.46 -3.49
CA ASN A 159 -25.05 -2.95 -3.93
C ASN A 159 -25.58 -2.22 -5.18
N ILE A 160 -24.78 -1.30 -5.74
CA ILE A 160 -25.17 -0.43 -6.85
C ILE A 160 -24.12 -0.60 -7.94
N ASP A 161 -24.45 -1.33 -9.00
CA ASP A 161 -23.50 -1.74 -10.04
C ASP A 161 -22.78 -0.56 -10.70
N THR A 162 -23.49 0.56 -10.89
CA THR A 162 -22.91 1.79 -11.45
C THR A 162 -21.82 2.37 -10.54
N GLU A 163 -22.03 2.41 -9.22
CA GLU A 163 -20.98 2.86 -8.28
C GLU A 163 -19.77 1.93 -8.31
N CYS A 164 -19.98 0.63 -8.44
CA CYS A 164 -18.90 -0.33 -8.47
C CYS A 164 -18.04 -0.12 -9.75
N ALA A 165 -18.68 0.06 -10.92
CA ALA A 165 -18.00 0.37 -12.18
C ALA A 165 -17.27 1.73 -12.15
N GLU A 166 -17.96 2.79 -11.74
CA GLU A 166 -17.39 4.14 -11.62
C GLU A 166 -16.17 4.16 -10.70
N SER A 167 -16.19 3.38 -9.61
CA SER A 167 -15.05 3.30 -8.69
C SER A 167 -13.79 2.76 -9.37
N VAL A 168 -13.94 1.82 -10.30
CA VAL A 168 -12.81 1.26 -11.05
C VAL A 168 -12.22 2.33 -11.96
N GLU A 169 -13.07 3.03 -12.72
CA GLU A 169 -12.65 4.11 -13.62
C GLU A 169 -11.94 5.25 -12.86
N ILE A 170 -12.47 5.63 -11.69
CA ILE A 170 -11.86 6.66 -10.82
C ILE A 170 -10.47 6.22 -10.36
N ILE A 171 -10.30 4.94 -9.98
CA ILE A 171 -8.99 4.42 -9.56
C ILE A 171 -8.02 4.37 -10.73
N GLU A 172 -8.44 3.93 -11.91
CA GLU A 172 -7.60 3.91 -13.11
C GLU A 172 -7.12 5.32 -13.49
N ALA A 173 -8.03 6.31 -13.48
CA ALA A 173 -7.67 7.71 -13.71
C ALA A 173 -6.63 8.22 -12.69
N LYS A 174 -6.75 7.83 -11.42
CA LYS A 174 -5.77 8.16 -10.37
C LYS A 174 -4.43 7.47 -10.59
N VAL A 175 -4.41 6.21 -11.04
CA VAL A 175 -3.17 5.49 -11.39
C VAL A 175 -2.43 6.24 -12.50
N THR A 176 -3.14 6.66 -13.55
CA THR A 176 -2.54 7.46 -14.64
C THR A 176 -2.03 8.81 -14.13
N ALA A 177 -2.79 9.50 -13.28
CA ALA A 177 -2.38 10.78 -12.70
C ALA A 177 -1.11 10.64 -11.83
N VAL A 178 -1.04 9.60 -10.99
CA VAL A 178 0.12 9.28 -10.16
C VAL A 178 1.38 9.11 -11.00
N ALA A 179 1.30 8.35 -12.11
CA ALA A 179 2.44 8.16 -13.00
C ALA A 179 2.95 9.49 -13.59
N GLY A 180 2.02 10.38 -13.99
CA GLY A 180 2.36 11.71 -14.53
C GLY A 180 2.99 12.64 -13.49
N GLN A 181 2.42 12.73 -12.29
CA GLN A 181 2.96 13.59 -11.22
C GLN A 181 4.28 13.07 -10.66
N PHE A 182 4.44 11.74 -10.54
CA PHE A 182 5.68 11.12 -10.10
C PHE A 182 6.88 11.59 -10.91
N GLN A 183 6.78 11.61 -12.25
CA GLN A 183 7.90 12.05 -13.09
C GLN A 183 8.32 13.49 -12.80
N ARG A 184 7.35 14.39 -12.61
CA ARG A 184 7.62 15.82 -12.32
C ARG A 184 8.28 16.00 -10.96
N VAL A 185 7.73 15.35 -9.93
CA VAL A 185 8.22 15.43 -8.55
C VAL A 185 9.59 14.77 -8.42
N ASN A 186 9.76 13.57 -8.96
CA ASN A 186 11.02 12.82 -8.90
C ASN A 186 12.16 13.57 -9.60
N ASN A 187 11.91 14.14 -10.78
CA ASN A 187 12.92 14.94 -11.48
C ASN A 187 13.36 16.18 -10.68
N THR A 188 12.44 16.80 -9.93
CA THR A 188 12.75 17.95 -9.08
C THR A 188 13.62 17.53 -7.90
N GLU A 189 13.28 16.43 -7.23
CA GLU A 189 14.04 15.92 -6.09
C GLU A 189 15.43 15.41 -6.49
N ILE A 190 15.55 14.69 -7.62
CA ILE A 190 16.85 14.26 -8.16
C ILE A 190 17.77 15.46 -8.43
N LYS A 191 17.24 16.51 -9.08
CA LYS A 191 18.02 17.74 -9.35
C LYS A 191 18.45 18.43 -8.06
N ALA A 192 17.55 18.54 -7.08
CA ALA A 192 17.86 19.15 -5.78
C ALA A 192 18.92 18.36 -5.00
N LYS A 193 18.77 17.03 -4.92
CA LYS A 193 19.72 16.14 -4.25
C LYS A 193 21.11 16.18 -4.92
N ALA A 194 21.15 16.12 -6.25
CA ALA A 194 22.40 16.23 -7.00
C ALA A 194 23.12 17.57 -6.79
N LYS A 195 22.36 18.69 -6.71
CA LYS A 195 22.91 20.01 -6.41
C LYS A 195 23.57 20.06 -5.02
N GLN A 196 22.94 19.44 -4.01
CA GLN A 196 23.50 19.37 -2.65
C GLN A 196 24.79 18.54 -2.62
N LEU A 197 24.80 17.38 -3.26
CA LEU A 197 25.99 16.51 -3.33
C LEU A 197 27.17 17.18 -4.05
N ARG A 198 26.91 17.94 -5.12
CA ARG A 198 27.97 18.70 -5.82
C ARG A 198 28.58 19.80 -4.95
N LYS A 199 27.78 20.45 -4.10
CA LYS A 199 28.26 21.48 -3.17
C LYS A 199 29.15 20.88 -2.08
N SER A 200 28.85 19.67 -1.62
CA SER A 200 29.56 19.03 -0.51
C SER A 200 30.88 18.38 -0.90
N ASN A 201 31.01 17.88 -2.14
CA ASN A 201 32.26 17.26 -2.56
C ASN A 201 32.42 17.30 -4.11
N PRO A 202 33.17 18.28 -4.66
CA PRO A 202 33.30 18.43 -6.12
C PRO A 202 34.05 17.27 -6.81
N ARG A 203 34.67 16.35 -6.04
CA ARG A 203 35.42 15.19 -6.54
C ARG A 203 34.61 13.88 -6.64
N LEU A 204 33.35 13.83 -6.19
CA LEU A 204 32.54 12.60 -6.16
C LEU A 204 31.81 12.26 -7.48
N ILE A 205 32.08 12.97 -8.58
CA ILE A 205 31.58 12.61 -9.91
C ILE A 205 32.58 11.68 -10.61
N ALA A 206 32.77 10.47 -10.08
CA ALA A 206 33.46 9.40 -10.83
C ALA A 206 32.98 7.99 -10.45
N ALA A 207 32.34 7.78 -9.29
CA ALA A 207 31.84 6.48 -8.91
C ALA A 207 30.56 6.62 -8.08
N GLY A 208 29.44 6.08 -8.58
CA GLY A 208 28.30 5.78 -7.71
C GLY A 208 27.08 6.69 -7.79
N VAL A 209 26.73 7.23 -8.97
CA VAL A 209 25.29 7.42 -9.25
C VAL A 209 24.75 6.07 -9.73
N VAL A 210 24.62 5.10 -8.81
CA VAL A 210 23.68 4.01 -9.04
C VAL A 210 22.31 4.64 -8.90
N ILE A 211 21.79 5.07 -10.05
CA ILE A 211 20.38 5.37 -10.23
C ILE A 211 19.66 4.08 -9.82
N VAL A 212 19.10 4.03 -8.60
CA VAL A 212 18.08 3.04 -8.27
C VAL A 212 16.82 3.45 -9.02
N GLY A 213 16.87 3.20 -10.32
CA GLY A 213 15.87 3.55 -11.31
C GLY A 213 16.04 2.60 -12.48
N ALA A 214 15.96 1.30 -12.19
CA ALA A 214 15.65 0.24 -13.14
C ALA A 214 15.29 -1.03 -12.36
N LEU A 215 14.29 -1.74 -12.87
CA LEU A 215 13.75 -3.05 -12.44
C LEU A 215 12.60 -2.99 -11.43
N PHE A 216 11.42 -2.59 -11.90
CA PHE A 216 10.25 -3.48 -11.95
C PHE A 216 9.27 -2.94 -13.01
N ALA A 217 9.61 -3.19 -14.27
CA ALA A 217 8.64 -3.21 -15.37
C ALA A 217 8.54 -4.66 -15.87
N LEU A 218 7.32 -5.08 -16.17
CA LEU A 218 6.86 -6.38 -16.69
C LEU A 218 6.64 -7.51 -15.66
N SER A 219 5.43 -7.52 -15.09
CA SER A 219 4.65 -8.76 -15.00
C SER A 219 3.20 -8.51 -15.41
N THR A 220 3.03 -8.17 -16.69
CA THR A 220 1.73 -8.26 -17.40
C THR A 220 1.97 -8.89 -18.76
N LEU A 221 2.01 -10.22 -18.79
CA LEU A 221 1.57 -11.04 -19.92
C LEU A 221 0.62 -12.07 -19.29
N SER A 222 -0.68 -11.80 -19.37
CA SER A 222 -1.58 -12.33 -20.39
C SER A 222 -2.01 -13.75 -20.05
N MET A 223 -3.16 -13.83 -19.36
CA MET A 223 -4.08 -14.96 -19.51
C MET A 223 -4.60 -14.96 -20.95
N SER A 224 -4.36 -16.04 -21.67
CA SER A 224 -5.20 -16.61 -22.71
C SER A 224 -4.88 -18.09 -22.78
#